data_AF-A0A7L4MS49-F1
#
_entry.id   AF-A0A7L4MS49-F1
#
_cell.length_a   1.000
_cell.length_b   1.000
_cell.length_c   1.000
_cell.angle_alpha   90.00
_cell.angle_beta   90.00
_cell.angle_gamma   90.00
#
_symmetry.space_group_name_H-M   'P 1'
#
loop_
_entity.id
_entity.type
_entity.pdbx_description
1 polymer ?
#
loop_
_entity_poly.entity_id
_entity_poly.type
_entity_poly.pdbx_seq_one_letter_code
_entity_poly.pdbx_strand_id
1 'polypeptide(L)'
;WWFNGSGGVCQSFIYGGCDGNANSFPSERECQDACGEPPPFPPLHCAAPRVTGPCRAAFPRWFYDAANQSCQQFIYGGCRGNKNNFQSQEECLSRC
;
A
#
# COMPACT_ATOMS: atom_id res chain seq x y z
N TRP A 1 -3.71 -12.33 17.75
CA TRP A 1 -2.84 -11.13 17.72
C TRP A 1 -3.60 -9.97 18.31
N TRP A 2 -2.95 -9.12 19.10
CA TRP A 2 -3.54 -7.91 19.65
C TRP A 2 -2.54 -6.76 19.43
N PHE A 3 -3.06 -5.55 19.25
CA PHE A 3 -2.27 -4.35 19.06
C PHE A 3 -1.92 -3.72 20.42
N ASN A 4 -0.63 -3.62 20.70
CA ASN A 4 -0.10 -2.93 21.87
C ASN A 4 0.17 -1.45 21.54
N GLY A 5 -0.75 -0.58 21.95
CA GLY A 5 -0.67 0.86 21.67
C GLY A 5 0.51 1.58 22.33
N SER A 6 1.10 1.04 23.40
CA SER A 6 2.29 1.64 24.03
C SER A 6 3.57 1.40 23.22
N GLY A 7 3.59 0.32 22.43
CA GLY A 7 4.73 -0.04 21.58
C GLY A 7 4.49 0.12 20.08
N GLY A 8 3.26 0.42 19.65
CA GLY A 8 2.89 0.48 18.24
C GLY A 8 3.05 -0.86 17.50
N VAL A 9 3.01 -1.98 18.23
CA VAL A 9 3.32 -3.32 17.69
C VAL A 9 2.20 -4.32 17.93
N CYS A 10 2.00 -5.21 16.96
CA CYS A 10 1.12 -6.36 17.08
C CYS A 10 1.83 -7.52 17.76
N GLN A 11 1.22 -8.10 18.79
CA GLN A 11 1.78 -9.19 19.57
C GLN A 11 0.84 -10.40 19.57
N SER A 12 1.39 -11.61 19.60
CA SER A 12 0.59 -12.83 19.76
C SER A 12 0.10 -12.98 21.20
N PHE A 13 -1.09 -13.55 21.39
CA PHE A 13 -1.61 -13.93 22.70
C PHE A 13 -2.47 -15.18 22.57
N ILE A 14 -2.71 -15.90 23.68
CA ILE A 14 -3.61 -17.05 23.71
C ILE A 14 -5.02 -16.55 24.02
N TYR A 15 -5.94 -16.73 23.07
CA TYR A 15 -7.36 -16.42 23.24
C TYR A 15 -8.14 -17.70 23.57
N GLY A 16 -8.93 -17.67 24.64
CA GLY A 16 -9.70 -18.82 25.12
C GLY A 16 -10.92 -19.20 24.27
N GLY A 17 -11.33 -18.36 23.30
CA GLY A 17 -12.39 -18.67 22.34
C GLY A 17 -13.72 -17.92 22.53
N CYS A 18 -13.96 -17.25 23.65
CA CYS A 18 -15.17 -16.45 23.91
C CYS A 18 -14.88 -15.14 24.66
N ASP A 19 -15.85 -14.22 24.66
CA ASP A 19 -15.82 -12.93 25.37
C ASP A 19 -14.62 -12.02 25.04
N GLY A 20 -14.15 -12.10 23.80
CA GLY A 20 -13.13 -11.22 23.27
C GLY A 20 -13.60 -9.79 23.04
N ASN A 21 -12.65 -8.93 22.66
CA ASN A 21 -12.90 -7.56 22.24
C ASN A 21 -12.37 -7.34 20.80
N ALA A 22 -12.57 -6.12 20.27
CA ALA A 22 -12.16 -5.78 18.90
C ALA A 22 -10.64 -5.82 18.66
N ASN A 23 -9.81 -5.80 19.71
CA ASN A 23 -8.36 -5.88 19.62
C ASN A 23 -7.86 -7.34 19.62
N SER A 24 -8.51 -8.19 18.83
CA SER A 24 -8.22 -9.62 18.71
C SER A 24 -8.30 -10.04 17.23
N PHE A 25 -7.13 -10.24 16.63
CA PHE A 25 -6.96 -10.53 15.21
C PHE A 25 -6.42 -11.95 15.00
N PRO A 26 -6.85 -12.65 13.94
CA PRO A 26 -6.39 -14.02 13.69
C PRO A 26 -4.95 -14.09 13.16
N SER A 27 -4.41 -13.01 12.58
CA SER A 27 -3.03 -12.93 12.09
C SER A 27 -2.32 -11.63 12.46
N GLU A 28 -0.97 -11.63 12.44
CA GLU A 28 -0.16 -10.43 12.65
C GLU A 28 -0.47 -9.38 11.62
N ARG A 29 -0.57 -9.81 10.36
CA ARG A 29 -0.86 -8.96 9.22
C ARG A 29 -2.20 -8.24 9.38
N GLU A 30 -3.26 -8.95 9.76
CA GLU A 30 -4.56 -8.32 9.96
C GLU A 30 -4.56 -7.33 11.13
N CYS A 31 -3.79 -7.61 12.18
CA CYS A 31 -3.58 -6.65 13.26
C CYS A 31 -2.84 -5.39 12.76
N GLN A 32 -1.78 -5.56 11.97
CA GLN A 32 -1.01 -4.44 11.41
C GLN A 32 -1.84 -3.62 10.42
N ASP A 33 -2.59 -4.27 9.54
CA ASP A 33 -3.46 -3.61 8.56
C ASP A 33 -4.60 -2.84 9.25
N ALA A 34 -5.07 -3.30 10.42
CA ALA A 34 -6.15 -2.65 11.17
C ALA A 34 -5.68 -1.56 12.15
N CYS A 35 -4.50 -1.73 12.76
CA CYS A 35 -4.06 -0.89 13.88
C CYS A 35 -2.61 -0.39 13.77
N GLY A 36 -1.78 -1.01 12.94
CA GLY A 36 -0.38 -0.62 12.77
C GLY A 36 -0.24 0.74 12.10
N GLU A 37 0.86 1.43 12.40
CA GLU A 37 1.23 2.60 11.60
C GLU A 37 1.74 2.13 10.22
N PRO A 38 1.34 2.81 9.12
CA PRO A 38 1.95 2.55 7.84
C PRO A 38 3.46 2.82 7.95
N PRO A 39 4.31 2.05 7.25
CA PRO A 39 5.75 2.29 7.28
C PRO A 39 6.06 3.76 6.94
N PRO A 40 7.09 4.37 7.55
CA PRO A 40 7.40 5.80 7.37
C PRO A 40 7.80 6.16 5.94
N PHE A 41 7.95 5.16 5.06
CA PHE A 41 8.26 5.34 3.65
C PHE A 41 7.22 4.59 2.80
N PRO A 42 6.77 5.19 1.69
CA PRO A 42 5.92 4.49 0.75
C PRO A 42 6.65 3.25 0.23
N PRO A 43 5.94 2.21 -0.21
CA PRO A 43 6.56 1.03 -0.80
C PRO A 43 7.56 1.42 -1.89
N LEU A 44 8.69 0.71 -2.01
CA LEU A 44 9.76 1.06 -2.97
C LEU A 44 9.26 1.26 -4.41
N HIS A 45 8.22 0.54 -4.81
CA HIS A 45 7.63 0.71 -6.13
C HIS A 45 6.88 2.04 -6.29
N CYS A 46 6.25 2.57 -5.24
CA CYS A 46 5.57 3.86 -5.22
C CYS A 46 6.55 5.03 -5.25
N ALA A 47 7.77 4.82 -4.74
CA ALA A 47 8.86 5.79 -4.86
C ALA A 47 9.56 5.76 -6.24
N ALA A 48 9.28 4.77 -7.09
CA ALA A 48 9.90 4.68 -8.41
C ALA A 48 9.35 5.75 -9.37
N PRO A 49 10.15 6.29 -10.30
CA PRO A 49 9.66 7.27 -11.27
C PRO A 49 8.63 6.66 -12.22
N ARG A 50 7.74 7.48 -12.80
CA ARG A 50 6.86 7.03 -13.89
C ARG A 50 7.69 6.60 -15.11
N VAL A 51 7.28 5.52 -15.78
CA VAL A 51 7.99 4.99 -16.96
C VAL A 51 7.01 4.77 -18.12
N THR A 52 7.13 5.59 -19.18
CA THR A 52 6.38 5.40 -20.43
C THR A 52 6.81 4.12 -21.16
N GLY A 53 8.10 3.78 -21.12
CA GLY A 53 8.64 2.62 -21.84
C GLY A 53 8.81 2.87 -23.35
N PRO A 54 9.38 1.92 -24.10
CA PRO A 54 9.78 2.13 -25.50
C PRO A 54 8.66 1.89 -26.52
N CYS A 55 7.55 1.26 -26.13
CA CYS A 55 6.41 1.05 -27.02
C CYS A 55 5.63 2.36 -27.25
N ARG A 56 4.85 2.42 -28.34
CA ARG A 56 4.22 3.67 -28.84
C ARG A 56 2.69 3.71 -28.73
N ALA A 57 2.09 2.79 -27.97
CA ALA A 57 0.67 2.90 -27.65
C ALA A 57 0.45 4.04 -26.63
N ALA A 58 -0.77 4.56 -26.52
CA ALA A 58 -1.11 5.61 -25.59
C ALA A 58 -2.12 5.10 -24.57
N PHE A 59 -1.64 4.56 -23.46
CA PHE A 59 -2.49 4.15 -22.34
C PHE A 59 -2.45 5.19 -21.23
N PRO A 60 -3.57 5.89 -20.94
CA PRO A 60 -3.68 6.71 -19.74
C PRO A 60 -3.52 5.82 -18.51
N ARG A 61 -2.61 6.20 -17.60
CA ARG A 61 -2.30 5.48 -16.37
C ARG A 61 -2.03 6.46 -15.24
N TRP A 62 -1.99 5.94 -14.03
CA TRP A 62 -1.69 6.69 -12.82
C TRP A 62 -0.38 6.21 -12.22
N PHE A 63 0.39 7.14 -11.67
CA PHE A 63 1.57 6.85 -10.86
C PHE A 63 1.52 7.69 -9.58
N TYR A 64 2.11 7.19 -8.51
CA TYR A 64 2.27 7.92 -7.26
C TYR A 64 3.47 8.88 -7.38
N ASP A 65 3.23 10.17 -7.20
CA ASP A 65 4.25 11.20 -7.11
C ASP A 65 4.57 11.46 -5.63
N ALA A 66 5.66 10.88 -5.16
CA ALA A 66 6.10 11.02 -3.78
C ALA A 66 6.49 12.46 -3.40
N ALA A 67 6.85 13.31 -4.36
CA ALA A 67 7.18 14.71 -4.08
C ALA A 67 5.92 15.53 -3.77
N ASN A 68 4.82 15.22 -4.47
CA ASN A 68 3.52 15.88 -4.29
C ASN A 68 2.54 15.06 -3.44
N GLN A 69 2.99 13.92 -2.88
CA GLN A 69 2.19 12.96 -2.11
C GLN A 69 0.81 12.66 -2.75
N SER A 70 0.78 12.51 -4.08
CA SER A 70 -0.47 12.41 -4.84
C SER A 70 -0.34 11.50 -6.05
N CYS A 71 -1.45 10.89 -6.46
CA CYS A 71 -1.52 10.11 -7.69
C CYS A 71 -1.77 11.02 -8.89
N GLN A 72 -0.89 10.97 -9.88
CA GLN A 72 -0.95 11.79 -11.09
C GLN A 72 -1.04 10.94 -12.36
N GLN A 73 -1.63 11.51 -13.41
CA GLN A 73 -1.76 10.83 -14.70
C GLN A 73 -0.48 10.89 -15.53
N PHE A 74 -0.22 9.83 -16.29
CA PHE A 74 0.81 9.79 -17.32
C PHE A 74 0.40 8.85 -18.47
N ILE A 75 1.14 8.92 -19.58
CA ILE A 75 0.95 8.00 -20.71
C ILE A 75 1.97 6.86 -20.62
N TYR A 76 1.45 5.64 -20.55
CA TYR A 76 2.22 4.41 -20.67
C TYR A 76 2.21 3.90 -22.11
N GLY A 77 3.41 3.62 -22.64
CA GLY A 77 3.67 3.16 -24.00
C GLY A 77 3.19 1.74 -24.29
N GLY A 78 2.86 0.97 -23.24
CA GLY A 78 2.33 -0.40 -23.35
C GLY A 78 3.33 -1.52 -23.06
N CYS A 79 4.62 -1.22 -22.91
CA CYS A 79 5.61 -2.24 -22.56
C CYS A 79 6.77 -1.68 -21.72
N ARG A 80 7.44 -2.57 -20.96
CA ARG A 80 8.66 -2.29 -20.16
C ARG A 80 8.52 -1.09 -19.20
N GLY A 81 7.36 -0.94 -18.57
CA GLY A 81 7.17 -0.02 -17.44
C GLY A 81 7.71 -0.58 -16.13
N ASN A 82 7.39 0.07 -15.01
CA ASN A 82 7.64 -0.44 -13.67
C ASN A 82 6.29 -0.60 -12.90
N LYS A 83 6.37 -0.90 -11.61
CA LYS A 83 5.20 -1.12 -10.74
C LYS A 83 4.51 0.18 -10.27
N ASN A 84 5.07 1.36 -10.54
CA ASN A 84 4.38 2.64 -10.32
C ASN A 84 3.50 2.97 -11.53
N ASN A 85 2.52 2.11 -11.79
CA ASN A 85 1.68 2.16 -12.98
C ASN A 85 0.34 1.48 -12.67
N PHE A 86 -0.69 2.29 -12.48
CA PHE A 86 -2.01 1.87 -12.04
C PHE A 86 -3.08 2.25 -13.06
N GLN A 87 -4.19 1.52 -13.08
CA GLN A 87 -5.27 1.74 -14.06
C GLN A 87 -6.19 2.87 -13.64
N SER A 88 -6.34 3.12 -12.33
CA SER A 88 -7.17 4.21 -11.79
C SER A 88 -6.46 4.97 -10.67
N GLN A 89 -7.03 6.12 -10.31
CA GLN A 89 -6.52 6.93 -9.21
C GLN A 89 -6.70 6.22 -7.87
N GLU A 90 -7.83 5.52 -7.68
CA GLU A 90 -8.16 4.77 -6.47
C GLU A 90 -7.23 3.58 -6.28
N GLU A 91 -6.87 2.87 -7.36
CA GLU A 91 -5.87 1.81 -7.30
C GLU A 91 -4.52 2.37 -6.87
N CYS A 92 -4.11 3.53 -7.41
CA CYS A 92 -2.86 4.17 -7.03
C CYS A 92 -2.85 4.57 -5.55
N LEU A 93 -3.89 5.24 -5.07
CA LEU A 93 -3.98 5.71 -3.67
C LEU A 93 -4.10 4.58 -2.66
N SER A 94 -4.78 3.48 -3.01
CA SER A 94 -4.89 2.32 -2.13
C SER A 94 -3.59 1.51 -2.03
N ARG A 95 -2.65 1.70 -2.97
CA ARG A 95 -1.40 0.93 -3.05
C ARG A 95 -0.15 1.68 -2.60
N CYS A 96 -0.18 3.01 -2.41
CA CYS A 96 1.04 3.83 -2.29
C CYS A 96 1.16 4.85 -1.13
#